data_AF-A0A257G5B6-F1
#
_entry.id   AF-A0A257G5B6-F1
#
_cell.length_a   1.000
_cell.length_b   1.000
_cell.length_c   1.000
_cell.angle_alpha   90.00
_cell.angle_beta   90.00
_cell.angle_gamma   90.00
#
_symmetry.space_group_name_H-M   'P 1'
#
loop_
_entity.id
_entity.type
_entity.pdbx_description
1 polymer ?
#
loop_
_entity_poly.entity_id
_entity_poly.type
_entity_poly.pdbx_seq_one_letter_code
_entity_poly.pdbx_strand_id
1 'polypeptide(L)'
;MHLIKRDFGSLEALTAKLAEVAVAHFGSGWAWLVLVGGPLQVTALHDGDTPIAHGGMAPLLTIDLWEHAYYIDYRNARPKYVEALLSALINWEFVALNLDGNGILRANQE
;
A
#
# COMPACT_ATOMS: atom_id res chain seq x y z
N MET A 1 9.69 0.48 12.31
CA MET A 1 9.39 -0.81 12.98
C MET A 1 8.38 -0.74 14.13
N HIS A 2 8.41 0.25 15.04
CA HIS A 2 7.55 0.22 16.24
C HIS A 2 6.04 0.12 15.95
N LEU A 3 5.52 0.96 15.04
CA LEU A 3 4.09 0.96 14.69
C LEU A 3 3.64 -0.36 14.04
N ILE A 4 4.47 -0.92 13.15
CA ILE A 4 4.20 -2.23 12.53
C ILE A 4 4.06 -3.32 13.60
N LYS A 5 5.00 -3.36 14.55
CA LYS A 5 4.94 -4.32 15.67
C LYS A 5 3.69 -4.11 16.54
N ARG A 6 3.29 -2.85 16.78
CA ARG A 6 2.11 -2.51 17.58
C ARG A 6 0.81 -2.96 16.90
N ASP A 7 0.66 -2.67 15.61
CA ASP A 7 -0.62 -2.80 14.91
C ASP A 7 -0.78 -4.14 14.17
N PHE A 8 0.34 -4.75 13.74
CA PHE A 8 0.34 -6.01 12.98
C PHE A 8 1.17 -7.13 13.66
N GLY A 9 1.91 -6.83 14.72
CA GLY A 9 2.77 -7.80 15.41
C GLY A 9 4.14 -7.99 14.75
N SER A 10 4.20 -8.06 13.42
CA SER A 10 5.46 -8.16 12.67
C SER A 10 5.36 -7.58 11.25
N LEU A 11 6.50 -7.45 10.58
CA LEU A 11 6.53 -7.00 9.18
C LEU A 11 5.88 -8.04 8.27
N GLU A 12 6.14 -9.32 8.54
CA GLU A 12 5.60 -10.45 7.80
C GLU A 12 4.07 -10.47 7.87
N ALA A 13 3.50 -10.19 9.04
CA ALA A 13 2.05 -10.10 9.23
C ALA A 13 1.44 -8.91 8.47
N LEU A 14 2.12 -7.76 8.45
CA LEU A 14 1.71 -6.60 7.65
C LEU A 14 1.75 -6.94 6.14
N THR A 15 2.85 -7.51 5.65
CA THR A 15 2.98 -7.88 4.24
C THR A 15 1.98 -8.95 3.84
N ALA A 16 1.68 -9.91 4.72
CA ALA A 16 0.63 -10.90 4.49
C ALA A 16 -0.75 -10.24 4.35
N LYS A 17 -1.06 -9.24 5.18
CA LYS A 17 -2.32 -8.50 5.08
C LYS A 17 -2.41 -7.65 3.82
N LEU A 18 -1.31 -7.00 3.43
CA LEU A 18 -1.21 -6.27 2.15
C LEU A 18 -1.45 -7.22 0.97
N ALA A 19 -0.84 -8.41 0.99
CA ALA A 19 -1.03 -9.41 -0.05
C ALA A 19 -2.48 -9.89 -0.14
N GLU A 20 -3.08 -10.22 1.00
CA GLU A 20 -4.49 -10.63 1.09
C GLU A 20 -5.41 -9.58 0.46
N VAL A 21 -5.28 -8.31 0.86
CA VAL A 21 -6.13 -7.21 0.38
C VAL A 21 -5.88 -6.91 -1.10
N ALA A 22 -4.62 -6.89 -1.55
CA ALA A 22 -4.27 -6.63 -2.95
C ALA A 22 -4.76 -7.74 -3.90
N VAL A 23 -4.68 -9.00 -3.49
CA VAL A 23 -5.15 -10.13 -4.30
C VAL A 23 -6.68 -10.19 -4.32
N ALA A 24 -7.33 -9.90 -3.20
CA ALA A 24 -8.79 -9.94 -3.10
C ALA A 24 -9.52 -8.77 -3.79
N HIS A 25 -8.83 -7.66 -4.08
CA HIS A 25 -9.42 -6.51 -4.78
C HIS A 25 -9.94 -6.91 -6.16
N PHE A 26 -11.23 -6.73 -6.42
CA PHE A 26 -11.80 -7.04 -7.73
C PHE A 26 -11.71 -5.82 -8.66
N GLY A 27 -11.28 -6.03 -9.90
CA GLY A 27 -11.14 -4.96 -10.88
C GLY A 27 -9.87 -4.12 -10.70
N SER A 28 -9.99 -2.85 -11.10
CA SER A 28 -8.92 -1.85 -11.11
C SER A 28 -8.88 -1.07 -9.79
N GLY A 29 -7.68 -0.69 -9.36
CA GLY A 29 -7.52 0.10 -8.14
C GLY A 29 -6.17 -0.11 -7.48
N TRP A 30 -6.16 0.09 -6.17
CA TRP A 30 -4.94 0.28 -5.38
C TRP A 30 -5.10 -0.36 -4.00
N ALA A 31 -4.08 -1.09 -3.53
CA ALA A 31 -3.97 -1.45 -2.12
C ALA A 31 -3.09 -0.45 -1.38
N TRP A 32 -3.51 -0.04 -0.19
CA TRP A 32 -2.88 1.03 0.57
C TRP A 32 -2.49 0.58 1.98
N LEU A 33 -1.34 1.05 2.45
CA LEU A 33 -1.05 1.20 3.87
C LEU A 33 -1.28 2.66 4.24
N VAL A 34 -2.10 2.89 5.25
CA VAL A 34 -2.48 4.24 5.71
C VAL A 34 -2.31 4.37 7.22
N LEU A 35 -2.14 5.62 7.69
CA LEU A 35 -2.26 5.98 9.10
C LEU A 35 -3.60 6.67 9.32
N VAL A 36 -4.44 6.16 10.22
CA VAL A 36 -5.78 6.70 10.48
C VAL A 36 -5.94 6.98 11.96
N GLY A 37 -5.79 8.24 12.37
CA GLY A 37 -5.88 8.62 13.79
C GLY A 37 -4.80 8.01 14.69
N GLY A 38 -3.69 7.52 14.11
CA GLY A 38 -2.56 6.95 14.85
C GLY A 38 -2.26 5.46 14.58
N PRO A 39 -3.25 4.55 14.47
CA PRO A 39 -3.01 3.18 14.01
C PRO A 39 -2.76 3.08 12.50
N LEU A 40 -1.90 2.13 12.13
CA LEU A 40 -1.74 1.68 10.75
C LEU A 40 -2.94 0.82 10.34
N GLN A 41 -3.40 0.99 9.10
CA GLN A 41 -4.46 0.18 8.50
C GLN A 41 -4.11 -0.19 7.06
N VAL A 42 -4.54 -1.37 6.63
CA VAL A 42 -4.47 -1.80 5.22
C VAL A 42 -5.86 -1.73 4.63
N THR A 43 -6.00 -1.09 3.46
CA THR A 43 -7.27 -0.96 2.73
C THR A 43 -7.05 -1.08 1.23
N ALA A 44 -8.11 -1.16 0.45
CA ALA A 44 -8.07 -1.05 -1.00
C ALA A 44 -9.12 -0.04 -1.49
N LEU A 45 -8.77 0.72 -2.53
CA LEU A 45 -9.63 1.74 -3.12
C LEU A 45 -9.72 1.52 -4.63
N HIS A 46 -10.90 1.76 -5.20
CA HIS A 46 -11.21 1.43 -6.59
C HIS A 46 -10.86 2.56 -7.55
N ASP A 47 -10.48 2.21 -8.78
CA ASP A 47 -10.15 3.13 -9.88
C ASP A 47 -9.19 4.27 -9.49
N GLY A 48 -9.70 5.51 -9.43
CA GLY A 48 -8.95 6.73 -9.09
C GLY A 48 -9.16 7.21 -7.66
N ASP A 49 -9.82 6.41 -6.82
CA ASP A 49 -10.03 6.75 -5.41
C ASP A 49 -8.72 6.63 -4.61
N THR A 50 -8.53 7.55 -3.67
CA THR A 50 -7.28 7.74 -2.92
C THR A 50 -7.55 8.13 -1.48
N PRO A 51 -6.73 7.71 -0.50
CA PRO A 51 -6.95 8.04 0.91
C PRO A 51 -7.04 9.55 1.18
N ILE A 52 -6.39 10.36 0.34
CA ILE A 52 -6.39 11.82 0.43
C ILE A 52 -7.82 12.39 0.31
N ALA A 53 -8.70 11.74 -0.47
CA ALA A 53 -10.07 12.19 -0.68
C ALA A 53 -10.98 11.98 0.55
N HIS A 54 -10.59 11.11 1.49
CA HIS A 54 -11.43 10.71 2.62
C HIS A 54 -11.16 11.48 3.91
N GLY A 55 -10.07 12.26 3.96
CA GLY A 55 -9.67 13.05 5.14
C GLY A 55 -9.22 12.18 6.32
N GLY A 56 -8.16 12.59 7.01
CA GLY A 56 -7.68 11.85 8.19
C GLY A 56 -7.05 10.47 7.91
N MET A 57 -6.89 10.10 6.63
CA MET A 57 -6.15 8.92 6.18
C MET A 57 -4.85 9.35 5.52
N ALA A 58 -3.73 9.28 6.25
CA ALA A 58 -2.44 9.62 5.69
C ALA A 58 -1.89 8.43 4.86
N PRO A 59 -1.65 8.58 3.54
CA PRO A 59 -1.10 7.50 2.72
C PRO A 59 0.38 7.28 3.03
N LEU A 60 0.78 6.01 3.21
CA LEU A 60 2.16 5.63 3.51
C LEU A 60 2.79 4.78 2.40
N LEU A 61 2.03 3.81 1.87
CA LEU A 61 2.40 2.93 0.76
C LEU A 61 1.17 2.70 -0.14
N THR A 62 1.40 2.53 -1.43
CA THR A 62 0.39 2.04 -2.37
C THR A 62 0.95 0.92 -3.25
N ILE A 63 0.08 0.03 -3.70
CA ILE A 63 0.37 -1.03 -4.69
C ILE A 63 -0.65 -0.86 -5.81
N ASP A 64 -0.16 -0.62 -7.02
CA ASP A 64 -0.99 -0.53 -8.22
C ASP A 64 -1.51 -1.92 -8.61
N LEU A 65 -2.84 -2.08 -8.67
CA LEU A 65 -3.52 -3.32 -9.02
C LEU A 65 -4.20 -3.26 -10.39
N TRP A 66 -4.04 -2.16 -11.13
CA TRP A 66 -4.42 -2.10 -12.52
C TRP A 66 -3.63 -3.13 -13.31
N GLU A 67 -4.29 -3.84 -14.23
CA GLU A 67 -3.62 -4.89 -14.99
C GLU A 67 -2.36 -4.37 -15.69
N HIS A 68 -2.37 -3.14 -16.20
CA HIS A 68 -1.22 -2.55 -16.87
C HIS A 68 0.05 -2.45 -15.99
N ALA A 69 -0.08 -2.47 -14.66
CA ALA A 69 1.07 -2.44 -13.75
C ALA A 69 1.87 -3.74 -13.75
N TYR A 70 1.25 -4.87 -14.12
CA TYR A 70 1.87 -6.19 -14.01
C TYR A 70 1.64 -7.12 -15.19
N TYR A 71 0.74 -6.81 -16.13
CA TYR A 71 0.31 -7.77 -17.14
C TYR A 71 1.44 -8.21 -18.08
N ILE A 72 2.40 -7.32 -18.37
CA ILE A 72 3.54 -7.61 -19.25
C ILE A 72 4.45 -8.70 -18.67
N ASP A 73 4.63 -8.73 -17.35
CA ASP A 73 5.53 -9.67 -16.68
C ASP A 73 4.80 -10.88 -16.08
N TYR A 74 3.57 -10.67 -15.59
CA TYR A 74 2.83 -11.67 -14.80
C TYR A 74 1.51 -12.12 -15.45
N ARG A 75 1.06 -11.49 -16.53
CA ARG A 75 -0.27 -11.73 -17.15
C ARG A 75 -1.37 -11.66 -16.08
N ASN A 76 -2.21 -12.69 -15.98
CA ASN A 76 -3.29 -12.78 -15.00
C ASN A 76 -2.82 -13.20 -13.60
N ALA A 77 -1.52 -13.45 -13.38
CA ALA A 77 -1.00 -13.90 -12.09
C ALA A 77 -0.73 -12.75 -11.12
N ARG A 78 -1.75 -11.94 -10.81
CA ARG A 78 -1.66 -10.85 -9.80
C ARG A 78 -1.02 -11.31 -8.47
N PRO A 79 -1.32 -12.50 -7.91
CA PRO A 79 -0.67 -12.94 -6.67
C PRO A 79 0.86 -12.98 -6.77
N LYS A 80 1.43 -13.38 -7.91
CA LYS A 80 2.88 -13.43 -8.11
C LYS A 80 3.51 -12.04 -8.21
N TYR A 81 2.81 -11.10 -8.85
CA TYR A 81 3.23 -9.69 -8.91
C TYR A 81 3.29 -9.09 -7.50
N VAL A 82 2.21 -9.26 -6.72
CA VAL A 82 2.13 -8.74 -5.35
C VAL A 82 3.19 -9.37 -4.44
N GLU A 83 3.42 -10.68 -4.56
CA GLU A 83 4.49 -11.39 -3.82
C GLU A 83 5.89 -10.85 -4.17
N ALA A 84 6.20 -10.69 -5.46
CA ALA A 84 7.49 -10.16 -5.90
C ALA A 84 7.72 -8.71 -5.42
N LEU A 85 6.69 -7.89 -5.47
CA LEU A 85 6.75 -6.50 -5.03
C LEU A 85 6.98 -6.40 -3.50
N LEU A 86 6.21 -7.14 -2.70
CA LEU A 86 6.32 -7.12 -1.24
C LEU A 86 7.63 -7.71 -0.70
N SER A 87 8.22 -8.67 -1.43
CA SER A 87 9.47 -9.32 -1.02
C SER A 87 10.72 -8.52 -1.34
N ALA A 88 10.71 -7.67 -2.37
CA ALA A 88 11.96 -7.07 -2.88
C ALA A 88 11.89 -5.58 -3.26
N LEU A 89 10.71 -5.01 -3.54
CA LEU A 89 10.62 -3.72 -4.22
C LEU A 89 10.10 -2.57 -3.34
N ILE A 90 9.64 -2.85 -2.12
CA ILE A 90 9.14 -1.81 -1.22
C ILE A 90 10.27 -0.94 -0.71
N ASN A 91 10.18 0.37 -0.96
CA ASN A 91 11.01 1.38 -0.31
C ASN A 91 10.45 1.73 1.09
N TRP A 92 10.85 0.96 2.10
CA TRP A 92 10.43 1.18 3.49
C TRP A 92 10.93 2.50 4.09
N GLU A 93 12.00 3.07 3.58
CA GLU A 93 12.48 4.39 4.02
C GLU A 93 11.48 5.48 3.62
N PHE A 94 10.98 5.45 2.39
CA PHE A 94 9.94 6.36 1.93
C PHE A 94 8.63 6.18 2.72
N VAL A 95 8.23 4.93 2.99
CA VAL A 95 7.07 4.64 3.85
C VAL A 95 7.25 5.26 5.23
N ALA A 96 8.44 5.15 5.83
CA ALA A 96 8.73 5.72 7.14
C ALA A 96 8.75 7.26 7.13
N LEU A 97 9.27 7.88 6.06
CA LEU A 97 9.28 9.34 5.89
C LEU A 97 7.87 9.93 5.92
N ASN A 98 6.87 9.20 5.44
CA ASN A 98 5.48 9.67 5.36
C ASN A 98 4.72 9.61 6.71
N LEU A 99 5.30 9.03 7.76
CA LEU A 99 4.67 8.92 9.08
C LEU A 99 4.45 10.28 9.76
N ASP A 100 5.14 11.33 9.33
CA ASP A 100 4.95 12.69 9.82
C ASP A 100 3.69 13.38 9.26
N GLY A 101 2.94 12.71 8.38
CA GLY A 101 1.74 13.24 7.73
C GLY A 101 2.02 14.16 6.53
N ASN A 102 3.30 14.42 6.19
CA ASN A 102 3.68 15.30 5.08
C ASN A 102 3.83 14.56 3.75
N GLY A 103 3.35 13.31 3.65
CA GLY A 103 3.47 12.51 2.43
C GLY A 103 2.87 13.17 1.19
N ILE A 104 1.78 13.93 1.35
CA ILE A 104 1.16 14.69 0.25
C ILE A 104 2.13 15.72 -0.33
N LEU A 105 2.88 16.44 0.53
CA LEU A 105 3.85 17.45 0.06
C LEU A 105 5.03 16.81 -0.66
N ARG A 106 5.43 15.58 -0.27
CA ARG A 106 6.52 14.85 -0.92
C ARG A 106 6.13 14.22 -2.26
N ALA A 107 4.83 14.01 -2.49
CA ALA A 107 4.32 13.49 -3.74
C ALA A 107 4.29 14.54 -4.86
N ASN A 108 4.30 15.82 -4.50
CA ASN A 108 4.41 16.90 -5.48
C ASN A 108 5.84 16.94 -6.04
N GLN A 109 5.99 16.57 -7.30
CA GLN A 109 7.26 16.59 -8.04
C GLN A 109 7.52 17.97 -8.68
N GLU A 110 7.33 19.05 -7.92
CA GLU A 110 7.77 20.40 -8.36
C GLU A 110 9.28 20.56 -8.24
#